data_AF-A0AAD5ZKG4-F1
#
_entry.id   AF-A0AAD5ZKG4-F1
#
_cell.length_a   1.000
_cell.length_b   1.000
_cell.length_c   1.000
_cell.angle_alpha   90.00
_cell.angle_beta   90.00
_cell.angle_gamma   90.00
#
_symmetry.space_group_name_H-M   'P 1'
#
loop_
_entity.id
_entity.type
_entity.pdbx_description
1 polymer ?
#
loop_
_entity_poly.entity_id
_entity_poly.type
_entity_poly.pdbx_seq_one_letter_code
_entity_poly.pdbx_strand_id
1 'polypeptide(L)'
;MEATALSSPFLSSPHSHYRINQTLTLPSRPSRRSPTLPSIRATITRAKKEEVIAAVKEQLENCYLIAGIRYEGLTVKQLQAVRKALPDSAKLMVAKNTLVGKAIEGTKFEALKPCMTGMNAYLFVHSEEIPEALKPYRTIQKDEKFDERNDYVGAVFEGKFYGPDEFKALETMPSRAEIYAKLLGTLQMPAISLVGTLQAPARNLLLVLQAYVKKLEAEQEAPAS
;
A
#
# COMPACT_ATOMS: atom_id res chain seq x y z
N MET A 1 -50.23 -107.98 38.63
CA MET A 1 -51.30 -107.15 38.07
C MET A 1 -51.12 -105.78 38.70
N GLU A 2 -50.21 -104.96 38.15
CA GLU A 2 -50.54 -103.80 37.28
C GLU A 2 -51.40 -102.76 38.04
N ALA A 3 -51.11 -101.46 38.14
CA ALA A 3 -50.35 -100.57 37.27
C ALA A 3 -49.91 -99.25 37.98
N THR A 4 -49.06 -98.56 37.24
CA THR A 4 -48.39 -97.25 37.32
C THR A 4 -49.26 -96.00 37.60
N ALA A 5 -48.71 -95.00 38.30
CA ALA A 5 -48.86 -93.54 38.06
C ALA A 5 -47.93 -92.77 39.01
N LEU A 6 -46.73 -92.31 38.60
CA LEU A 6 -46.40 -91.03 37.92
C LEU A 6 -46.75 -89.73 38.70
N SER A 7 -45.70 -88.90 38.81
CA SER A 7 -45.66 -87.44 38.92
C SER A 7 -45.32 -86.84 40.29
N SER A 8 -44.25 -86.05 40.27
CA SER A 8 -43.41 -85.56 41.36
C SER A 8 -43.71 -84.06 41.67
N PRO A 9 -42.88 -83.30 42.42
CA PRO A 9 -43.34 -82.44 43.53
C PRO A 9 -43.35 -80.93 43.21
N PHE A 10 -44.16 -80.13 43.90
CA PHE A 10 -44.16 -78.67 43.75
C PHE A 10 -43.78 -77.99 45.08
N LEU A 11 -42.57 -77.41 45.11
CA LEU A 11 -42.01 -76.59 46.18
C LEU A 11 -42.29 -75.11 45.88
N SER A 12 -42.72 -74.30 46.85
CA SER A 12 -42.14 -72.97 47.15
C SER A 12 -42.95 -72.18 48.21
N SER A 13 -42.19 -71.43 49.00
CA SER A 13 -42.55 -70.63 50.18
C SER A 13 -43.19 -69.28 49.86
N PRO A 14 -43.85 -68.61 50.84
CA PRO A 14 -44.10 -67.17 50.75
C PRO A 14 -43.29 -66.41 51.81
N HIS A 15 -42.43 -65.50 51.35
CA HIS A 15 -41.90 -64.40 52.16
C HIS A 15 -41.84 -63.14 51.29
N SER A 16 -42.42 -62.05 51.81
CA SER A 16 -41.84 -60.70 51.82
C SER A 16 -42.92 -59.62 51.75
N HIS A 17 -42.96 -58.79 52.78
CA HIS A 17 -43.79 -57.60 52.89
C HIS A 17 -43.32 -56.51 51.92
N TYR A 18 -44.20 -56.01 51.07
CA TYR A 18 -43.97 -54.77 50.34
C TYR A 18 -44.28 -53.56 51.22
N ARG A 19 -43.23 -52.93 51.76
CA ARG A 19 -43.26 -51.53 52.23
C ARG A 19 -42.68 -50.67 51.11
N ILE A 20 -43.51 -49.86 50.46
CA ILE A 20 -43.06 -48.82 49.53
C ILE A 20 -43.50 -47.48 50.10
N ASN A 21 -42.65 -46.88 50.93
CA ASN A 21 -42.66 -45.43 51.18
C ASN A 21 -41.22 -44.95 50.99
N GLN A 22 -40.82 -44.73 49.74
CA GLN A 22 -39.61 -43.98 49.41
C GLN A 22 -40.06 -42.64 48.83
N THR A 23 -39.99 -41.60 49.66
CA THR A 23 -40.04 -40.21 49.20
C THR A 23 -38.82 -39.95 48.31
N LEU A 24 -39.04 -39.86 47.00
CA LEU A 24 -38.02 -39.50 46.02
C LEU A 24 -37.58 -38.04 46.25
N THR A 25 -36.54 -37.81 47.04
CA THR A 25 -35.88 -36.52 47.14
C THR A 25 -35.04 -36.31 45.88
N LEU A 26 -35.48 -35.40 45.00
CA LEU A 26 -34.74 -35.01 43.81
C LEU A 26 -33.37 -34.41 44.19
N PRO A 27 -32.27 -34.72 43.48
CA PRO A 27 -31.00 -34.08 43.72
C PRO A 27 -31.09 -32.59 43.37
N SER A 28 -30.53 -31.74 44.23
CA SER A 28 -30.46 -30.29 43.99
C SER A 28 -29.69 -30.01 42.71
N ARG A 29 -30.33 -29.26 41.80
CA ARG A 29 -29.78 -28.87 40.50
C ARG A 29 -28.50 -28.04 40.76
N PRO A 30 -27.32 -28.42 40.23
CA PRO A 30 -26.12 -27.63 40.45
C PRO A 30 -26.32 -26.23 39.87
N SER A 31 -26.01 -25.20 40.67
CA SER A 31 -26.08 -23.80 40.27
C SER A 31 -25.36 -23.62 38.93
N ARG A 32 -26.12 -23.17 37.93
CA ARG A 32 -25.63 -22.86 36.59
C ARG A 32 -24.66 -21.70 36.73
N ARG A 33 -23.35 -21.99 36.83
CA ARG A 33 -22.29 -20.98 36.78
C ARG A 33 -22.56 -20.11 35.56
N SER A 34 -22.75 -18.81 35.77
CA SER A 34 -22.91 -17.83 34.71
C SER A 34 -21.75 -17.99 33.72
N PRO A 35 -21.97 -18.01 32.40
CA PRO A 35 -20.88 -18.08 31.45
C PRO A 35 -19.99 -16.86 31.68
N THR A 36 -18.76 -17.08 32.14
CA THR A 36 -17.75 -16.02 32.21
C THR A 36 -17.53 -15.53 30.79
N LEU A 37 -17.76 -14.24 30.54
CA LEU A 37 -17.51 -13.63 29.23
C LEU A 37 -16.07 -13.94 28.81
N PRO A 38 -15.82 -14.34 27.54
CA PRO A 38 -14.48 -14.60 27.07
C PRO A 38 -13.65 -13.32 27.19
N SER A 39 -12.65 -13.34 28.07
CA SER A 39 -11.66 -12.26 28.19
C SER A 39 -10.72 -12.33 26.99
N ILE A 40 -10.77 -11.32 26.12
CA ILE A 40 -9.89 -11.21 24.96
C ILE A 40 -8.47 -10.89 25.47
N ARG A 41 -7.62 -11.91 25.59
CA ARG A 41 -6.26 -11.78 26.15
C ARG A 41 -5.18 -11.36 25.13
N ALA A 42 -5.49 -11.35 23.83
CA ALA A 42 -4.52 -11.12 22.75
C ALA A 42 -4.72 -9.81 21.97
N THR A 43 -5.24 -8.76 22.61
CA THR A 43 -5.38 -7.44 21.98
C THR A 43 -4.13 -6.60 22.20
N ILE A 44 -3.71 -5.86 21.17
CA ILE A 44 -2.68 -4.82 21.28
C ILE A 44 -3.14 -3.79 22.32
N THR A 45 -2.36 -3.63 23.38
CA THR A 45 -2.62 -2.70 24.48
C THR A 45 -2.69 -1.26 23.99
N ARG A 46 -3.33 -0.37 24.75
CA ARG A 46 -3.44 1.04 24.40
C ARG A 46 -2.06 1.70 24.29
N ALA A 47 -1.16 1.40 25.24
CA ALA A 47 0.24 1.85 25.22
C ALA A 47 0.95 1.49 23.90
N LYS A 48 0.89 0.24 23.43
CA LYS A 48 1.49 -0.15 22.15
C LYS A 48 0.89 0.56 20.94
N LYS A 49 -0.39 0.91 20.98
CA LYS A 49 -1.03 1.68 19.90
C LYS A 49 -0.56 3.14 19.91
N GLU A 50 -0.33 3.70 21.09
CA GLU A 50 0.22 5.04 21.26
C GLU A 50 1.68 5.11 20.77
N GLU A 51 2.49 4.10 21.08
CA GLU A 51 3.85 3.94 20.52
C GLU A 51 3.84 3.88 18.99
N VAL A 52 2.93 3.10 18.40
CA VAL A 52 2.78 3.04 16.93
C VAL A 52 2.35 4.40 16.36
N ILE A 53 1.45 5.12 17.03
CA ILE A 53 1.05 6.47 16.60
C ILE A 53 2.24 7.43 16.66
N ALA A 54 3.04 7.39 17.73
CA ALA A 54 4.25 8.21 17.86
C ALA A 54 5.26 7.90 16.75
N ALA A 55 5.53 6.62 16.49
CA ALA A 55 6.40 6.20 15.40
C ALA A 55 5.89 6.69 14.03
N VAL A 56 4.58 6.60 13.76
CA VAL A 56 3.98 7.14 12.53
C VAL A 56 4.19 8.66 12.45
N LYS A 57 3.97 9.40 13.54
CA LYS A 57 4.18 10.85 13.59
C LYS A 57 5.63 11.26 13.29
N GLU A 58 6.60 10.55 13.86
CA GLU A 58 8.02 10.77 13.55
C GLU A 58 8.33 10.53 12.07
N GLN A 59 7.73 9.51 11.45
CA GLN A 59 7.89 9.30 10.00
C GLN A 59 7.20 10.41 9.20
N LEU A 60 6.06 10.92 9.66
CA LEU A 60 5.31 12.00 9.01
C LEU A 60 6.06 13.33 9.02
N GLU A 61 6.73 13.67 10.12
CA GLU A 61 7.51 14.91 10.26
C GLU A 61 8.70 14.93 9.30
N ASN A 62 9.33 13.77 9.08
CA ASN A 62 10.49 13.63 8.21
C ASN A 62 10.14 13.31 6.76
N CYS A 63 8.85 13.26 6.39
CA CYS A 63 8.43 12.90 5.03
C CYS A 63 7.92 14.10 4.24
N TYR A 64 8.27 14.13 2.95
CA TYR A 64 7.77 15.13 2.00
C TYR A 64 6.52 14.64 1.27
N LEU A 65 6.43 13.33 1.07
CA LEU A 65 5.33 12.67 0.36
C LEU A 65 4.87 11.42 1.10
N ILE A 66 3.55 11.24 1.12
CA ILE A 66 2.89 10.02 1.56
C ILE A 66 2.08 9.47 0.40
N ALA A 67 2.27 8.20 0.08
CA ALA A 67 1.46 7.48 -0.88
C ALA A 67 0.61 6.40 -0.19
N GLY A 68 -0.68 6.40 -0.47
CA GLY A 68 -1.63 5.37 -0.03
C GLY A 68 -1.80 4.29 -1.10
N ILE A 69 -1.45 3.06 -0.74
CA ILE A 69 -1.45 1.91 -1.63
C ILE A 69 -2.45 0.87 -1.11
N ARG A 70 -3.38 0.42 -1.96
CA ARG A 70 -4.16 -0.77 -1.63
C ARG A 70 -3.32 -2.02 -1.82
N TYR A 71 -3.40 -3.01 -0.94
CA TYR A 71 -2.55 -4.23 -1.06
C TYR A 71 -3.37 -5.54 -1.06
N GLU A 72 -4.63 -5.47 -1.48
CA GLU A 72 -5.52 -6.62 -1.53
C GLU A 72 -5.09 -7.62 -2.62
N GLY A 73 -5.00 -8.90 -2.28
CA GLY A 73 -4.62 -9.96 -3.24
C GLY A 73 -3.12 -10.15 -3.46
N LEU A 74 -2.26 -9.41 -2.77
CA LEU A 74 -0.79 -9.56 -2.90
C LEU A 74 -0.25 -10.78 -2.15
N THR A 75 0.62 -11.54 -2.81
CA THR A 75 1.41 -12.60 -2.15
C THR A 75 2.59 -12.01 -1.37
N VAL A 76 3.06 -12.74 -0.36
CA VAL A 76 4.20 -12.31 0.48
C VAL A 76 5.47 -12.11 -0.36
N LYS A 77 5.69 -12.91 -1.41
CA LYS A 77 6.85 -12.78 -2.30
C LYS A 77 6.84 -11.45 -3.06
N GLN A 78 5.67 -11.04 -3.56
CA GLN A 78 5.50 -9.77 -4.27
C GLN A 78 5.70 -8.58 -3.33
N LEU A 79 5.14 -8.66 -2.13
CA LEU A 79 5.32 -7.61 -1.13
C LEU A 79 6.78 -7.49 -0.68
N GLN A 80 7.53 -8.60 -0.67
CA GLN A 80 8.97 -8.59 -0.45
C GLN A 80 9.74 -8.01 -1.65
N ALA A 81 9.30 -8.25 -2.89
CA ALA A 81 9.88 -7.63 -4.08
C ALA A 81 9.68 -6.10 -4.06
N VAL A 82 8.47 -5.62 -3.73
CA VAL A 82 8.20 -4.19 -3.53
C VAL A 82 9.12 -3.59 -2.47
N ARG A 83 9.29 -4.26 -1.32
CA ARG A 83 10.22 -3.79 -0.28
C ARG A 83 11.68 -3.74 -0.71
N LYS A 84 12.11 -4.61 -1.62
CA LYS A 84 13.49 -4.62 -2.16
C LYS A 84 13.72 -3.58 -3.24
N ALA A 85 12.67 -3.26 -4.01
CA ALA A 85 12.74 -2.29 -5.10
C ALA A 85 12.61 -0.84 -4.60
N LEU A 86 12.09 -0.66 -3.39
CA LEU A 86 12.05 0.64 -2.73
C LEU A 86 13.47 1.04 -2.30
N PRO A 87 13.90 2.29 -2.56
CA PRO A 87 15.17 2.79 -2.08
C PRO A 87 15.15 2.95 -0.56
N ASP A 88 16.33 2.97 0.08
CA ASP A 88 16.46 3.18 1.54
C ASP A 88 15.84 4.50 2.03
N SER A 89 15.65 5.46 1.12
CA SER A 89 14.98 6.74 1.34
C SER A 89 13.45 6.65 1.43
N ALA A 90 12.87 5.50 1.11
CA ALA A 90 11.43 5.27 1.13
C ALA A 90 11.07 4.11 2.07
N LYS A 91 10.13 4.37 3.00
CA LYS A 91 9.70 3.40 4.01
C LYS A 91 8.27 2.97 3.77
N LEU A 92 8.07 1.68 3.52
CA LEU A 92 6.76 1.08 3.42
C LEU A 92 6.30 0.56 4.79
N MET A 93 5.23 1.15 5.33
CA MET A 93 4.62 0.72 6.58
C MET A 93 3.13 0.43 6.41
N VAL A 94 2.72 -0.74 6.90
CA VAL A 94 1.31 -1.13 6.95
C VAL A 94 0.79 -0.76 8.33
N ALA A 95 -0.15 0.18 8.39
CA ALA A 95 -0.70 0.68 9.64
C ALA A 95 -2.23 0.75 9.56
N LYS A 96 -2.90 0.55 10.70
CA LYS A 96 -4.37 0.61 10.75
C LYS A 96 -4.85 2.03 10.47
N ASN A 97 -5.88 2.16 9.63
CA ASN A 97 -6.41 3.45 9.18
C ASN A 97 -6.79 4.38 10.35
N THR A 98 -7.39 3.85 11.41
CA THR A 98 -7.71 4.65 12.62
C THR A 98 -6.49 5.15 13.37
N LEU A 99 -5.35 4.45 13.32
CA LEU A 99 -4.11 4.91 13.95
C LEU A 99 -3.46 6.01 13.12
N VAL A 100 -3.44 5.83 11.81
CA VAL A 100 -2.92 6.84 10.88
C VAL A 100 -3.80 8.09 10.87
N GLY A 101 -5.12 7.95 11.00
CA GLY A 101 -6.04 9.09 11.10
C GLY A 101 -5.71 9.99 12.30
N LYS A 102 -5.46 9.36 13.46
CA LYS A 102 -4.99 10.06 14.67
C LYS A 102 -3.58 10.62 14.57
N ALA A 103 -2.73 10.05 13.73
CA ALA A 103 -1.38 10.54 13.49
C ALA A 103 -1.38 11.76 12.55
N ILE A 104 -2.32 11.78 11.61
CA ILE A 104 -2.46 12.83 10.59
C ILE A 104 -3.23 14.04 11.11
N GLU A 105 -4.15 13.87 12.07
CA GLU A 105 -4.86 14.97 12.75
C GLU A 105 -3.87 16.01 13.29
N GLY A 106 -3.92 17.22 12.75
CA GLY A 106 -3.00 18.32 13.08
C GLY A 106 -1.77 18.47 12.16
N THR A 107 -1.65 17.65 11.11
CA THR A 107 -0.56 17.78 10.11
C THR A 107 -1.09 18.26 8.74
N LYS A 108 -0.18 18.65 7.85
CA LYS A 108 -0.52 19.06 6.47
C LYS A 108 -1.16 17.94 5.64
N PHE A 109 -1.19 16.70 6.14
CA PHE A 109 -1.64 15.52 5.42
C PHE A 109 -3.11 15.15 5.66
N GLU A 110 -3.91 16.01 6.32
CA GLU A 110 -5.33 15.74 6.60
C GLU A 110 -6.17 15.45 5.36
N ALA A 111 -5.75 15.94 4.20
CA ALA A 111 -6.38 15.66 2.91
C ALA A 111 -6.39 14.16 2.54
N LEU A 112 -5.62 13.31 3.22
CA LEU A 112 -5.60 11.85 2.99
C LEU A 112 -6.79 11.11 3.64
N LYS A 113 -7.48 11.70 4.63
CA LYS A 113 -8.59 11.07 5.38
C LYS A 113 -9.65 10.34 4.52
N PRO A 114 -10.18 10.90 3.42
CA PRO A 114 -11.19 10.23 2.60
C PRO A 114 -10.65 8.98 1.87
N CYS A 115 -9.35 8.91 1.65
CA CYS A 115 -8.69 7.77 1.00
C CYS A 115 -8.38 6.62 1.96
N MET A 116 -8.62 6.80 3.26
CA MET A 116 -8.28 5.81 4.29
C MET A 116 -9.34 4.71 4.44
N THR A 117 -10.01 4.33 3.36
CA THR A 117 -11.05 3.29 3.33
C THR A 117 -10.53 2.02 2.68
N GLY A 118 -10.52 0.92 3.43
CA GLY A 118 -10.05 -0.39 2.94
C GLY A 118 -8.66 -0.78 3.45
N MET A 119 -8.03 -1.72 2.76
CA MET A 119 -6.70 -2.25 3.12
C MET A 119 -5.60 -1.35 2.56
N ASN A 120 -5.05 -0.46 3.39
CA ASN A 120 -4.05 0.52 2.96
C ASN A 120 -2.68 0.26 3.57
N ALA A 121 -1.66 0.29 2.72
CA ALA A 121 -0.26 0.44 3.07
C ALA A 121 0.14 1.89 2.79
N TYR A 122 0.96 2.46 3.68
CA TYR A 122 1.47 3.81 3.55
C TYR A 122 2.94 3.75 3.18
N LEU A 123 3.28 4.46 2.11
CA LEU A 123 4.65 4.67 1.69
C LEU A 123 5.05 6.08 2.09
N PHE A 124 6.04 6.18 2.97
CA PHE A 124 6.64 7.44 3.41
C PHE A 124 7.92 7.67 2.60
N VAL A 125 8.03 8.82 1.96
CA VAL A 125 9.25 9.19 1.23
C VAL A 125 9.96 10.28 2.01
N HIS A 126 11.17 9.95 2.52
CA HIS A 126 11.98 10.83 3.37
C HIS A 126 12.95 11.71 2.57
N SER A 127 13.20 11.37 1.31
CA SER A 127 14.01 12.18 0.39
C SER A 127 13.11 13.00 -0.55
N GLU A 128 13.63 14.10 -1.08
CA GLU A 128 12.99 14.92 -2.11
C GLU A 128 12.81 14.16 -3.44
N GLU A 129 13.38 12.96 -3.57
CA GLU A 129 13.27 12.05 -4.72
C GLU A 129 11.94 11.28 -4.73
N ILE A 130 10.86 12.04 -4.83
CA ILE A 130 9.50 11.56 -5.02
C ILE A 130 9.36 10.58 -6.20
N PRO A 131 9.91 10.86 -7.41
CA PRO A 131 9.70 9.97 -8.54
C PRO A 131 10.43 8.62 -8.39
N GLU A 132 11.54 8.57 -7.65
CA GLU A 132 12.34 7.34 -7.50
C GLU A 132 11.70 6.32 -6.56
N ALA A 133 10.89 6.77 -5.60
CA ALA A 133 10.10 5.87 -4.76
C ALA A 133 8.82 5.37 -5.47
N LEU A 134 8.26 6.18 -6.37
CA LEU A 134 6.98 5.92 -7.03
C LEU A 134 7.11 5.10 -8.33
N LYS A 135 8.17 5.33 -9.12
CA LYS A 135 8.49 4.57 -10.34
C LYS A 135 8.60 3.05 -10.11
N PRO A 136 9.38 2.53 -9.14
CA PRO A 136 9.52 1.09 -8.94
C PRO A 136 8.19 0.45 -8.55
N TYR A 137 7.37 1.14 -7.74
CA TYR A 137 6.05 0.63 -7.37
C TYR A 137 5.14 0.48 -8.59
N ARG A 138 5.12 1.46 -9.51
CA ARG A 138 4.32 1.35 -10.74
C ARG A 138 4.91 0.39 -11.77
N THR A 139 6.22 0.28 -11.87
CA THR A 139 6.87 -0.73 -12.71
C THR A 139 6.47 -2.12 -12.24
N ILE A 140 6.51 -2.38 -10.93
CA ILE A 140 5.99 -3.63 -10.35
C ILE A 140 4.49 -3.77 -10.61
N GLN A 141 3.71 -2.69 -10.57
CA GLN A 141 2.29 -2.75 -10.94
C GLN A 141 2.03 -3.16 -12.39
N LYS A 142 2.85 -2.66 -13.33
CA LYS A 142 2.74 -2.96 -14.75
C LYS A 142 3.27 -4.36 -15.08
N ASP A 143 4.39 -4.73 -14.48
CA ASP A 143 5.09 -5.99 -14.74
C ASP A 143 4.30 -7.19 -14.23
N GLU A 144 3.68 -7.07 -13.05
CA GLU A 144 2.98 -8.19 -12.43
C GLU A 144 1.53 -8.35 -12.90
N LYS A 145 1.02 -7.48 -13.81
CA LYS A 145 -0.41 -7.40 -14.19
C LYS A 145 -1.28 -7.64 -12.95
N PHE A 146 -1.06 -6.87 -11.89
CA PHE A 146 -1.87 -7.05 -10.70
C PHE A 146 -3.32 -7.01 -11.13
N ASP A 147 -4.10 -7.96 -10.62
CA ASP A 147 -5.55 -7.88 -10.69
C ASP A 147 -5.97 -6.44 -10.39
N GLU A 148 -7.03 -5.97 -11.04
CA GLU A 148 -7.64 -4.62 -10.95
C GLU A 148 -7.97 -4.13 -9.52
N ARG A 149 -7.49 -4.84 -8.48
CA ARG A 149 -7.68 -4.63 -7.05
C ARG A 149 -6.46 -3.99 -6.37
N ASN A 150 -5.29 -3.95 -7.01
CA ASN A 150 -4.11 -3.25 -6.51
C ASN A 150 -4.11 -1.78 -6.96
N ASP A 151 -5.12 -1.05 -6.50
CA ASP A 151 -5.33 0.34 -6.89
C ASP A 151 -4.46 1.29 -6.06
N TYR A 152 -3.90 2.27 -6.77
CA TYR A 152 -3.31 3.44 -6.14
C TYR A 152 -4.43 4.32 -5.59
N VAL A 153 -4.46 4.53 -4.28
CA VAL A 153 -5.57 5.24 -3.63
C VAL A 153 -5.36 6.76 -3.71
N GLY A 154 -4.11 7.21 -3.65
CA GLY A 154 -3.75 8.62 -3.78
C GLY A 154 -2.42 8.95 -3.09
N ALA A 155 -1.82 10.06 -3.52
CA ALA A 155 -0.63 10.64 -2.91
C ALA A 155 -1.00 11.94 -2.21
N VAL A 156 -0.29 12.30 -1.15
CA VAL A 156 -0.28 13.69 -0.68
C VAL A 156 1.15 14.21 -0.75
N PHE A 157 1.31 15.30 -1.46
CA PHE A 157 2.57 16.02 -1.59
C PHE A 157 2.35 17.48 -1.22
N GLU A 158 3.17 17.99 -0.28
CA GLU A 158 3.09 19.37 0.22
C GLU A 158 1.69 19.81 0.69
N GLY A 159 0.89 18.86 1.20
CA GLY A 159 -0.48 19.10 1.66
C GLY A 159 -1.54 19.20 0.56
N LYS A 160 -1.18 18.96 -0.70
CA LYS A 160 -2.13 18.74 -1.80
C LYS A 160 -2.36 17.25 -1.99
N PHE A 161 -3.63 16.88 -2.10
CA PHE A 161 -4.03 15.52 -2.42
C PHE A 161 -4.00 15.32 -3.95
N TYR A 162 -3.36 14.23 -4.37
CA TYR A 162 -3.25 13.79 -5.77
C TYR A 162 -3.94 12.44 -5.92
N GLY A 163 -4.93 12.39 -6.80
CA GLY A 163 -5.65 11.15 -7.12
C GLY A 163 -4.86 10.20 -8.03
N PRO A 164 -5.46 9.06 -8.43
CA PRO A 164 -4.83 8.08 -9.32
C PRO A 164 -4.51 8.63 -10.72
N ASP A 165 -5.31 9.58 -11.22
CA ASP A 165 -5.07 10.21 -12.53
C ASP A 165 -3.94 11.24 -12.50
N GLU A 166 -3.87 12.02 -11.41
CA GLU A 166 -2.85 13.04 -11.19
C GLU A 166 -1.51 12.44 -10.75
N PHE A 167 -1.51 11.18 -10.32
CA PHE A 167 -0.32 10.42 -9.99
C PHE A 167 0.68 10.32 -11.16
N LYS A 168 0.19 10.31 -12.41
CA LYS A 168 1.03 10.37 -13.62
C LYS A 168 1.92 11.62 -13.64
N ALA A 169 1.43 12.75 -13.13
CA ALA A 169 2.20 13.99 -13.07
C ALA A 169 3.37 13.88 -12.07
N LEU A 170 3.15 13.22 -10.94
CA LEU A 170 4.19 12.94 -9.93
C LEU A 170 5.26 11.98 -10.47
N GLU A 171 4.89 11.04 -11.34
CA GLU A 171 5.84 10.13 -11.99
C GLU A 171 6.73 10.80 -13.02
N THR A 172 6.16 11.72 -13.81
CA THR A 172 6.92 12.47 -14.82
C THR A 172 7.86 13.50 -14.21
N MET A 173 7.84 13.68 -12.89
CA MET A 173 8.75 14.59 -12.21
C MET A 173 10.21 14.14 -12.48
N PRO A 174 11.04 15.05 -13.03
CA PRO A 174 12.44 14.76 -13.32
C PRO A 174 13.26 14.60 -12.04
N SER A 175 14.43 13.96 -12.14
CA SER A 175 15.37 13.78 -11.02
C SER A 175 15.90 15.13 -10.51
N ARG A 176 16.48 15.18 -9.30
CA ARG A 176 17.01 16.45 -8.72
C ARG A 176 18.04 17.11 -9.63
N ALA A 177 18.96 16.32 -10.19
CA ALA A 177 19.98 16.82 -11.11
C ALA A 177 19.34 17.42 -12.38
N GLU A 178 18.28 16.79 -12.90
CA GLU A 178 17.53 17.31 -14.03
C GLU A 178 16.72 18.55 -13.69
N ILE A 179 16.15 18.65 -12.48
CA ILE A 179 15.45 19.87 -12.01
C ILE A 179 16.43 21.04 -11.94
N TYR A 180 17.60 20.83 -11.34
CA TYR A 180 18.65 21.87 -11.30
C TYR A 180 19.16 22.21 -12.69
N ALA A 181 19.37 21.23 -13.56
CA ALA A 181 19.78 21.47 -14.94
C ALA A 181 18.72 22.25 -15.72
N LYS A 182 17.43 21.94 -15.54
CA LYS A 182 16.33 22.70 -16.16
C LYS A 182 16.25 24.12 -15.62
N LEU A 183 16.39 24.30 -14.30
CA LEU A 183 16.40 25.63 -13.67
C LEU A 183 17.57 26.46 -14.21
N LEU A 184 18.79 25.93 -14.19
CA LEU A 184 19.97 26.58 -14.76
C LEU A 184 19.79 26.87 -16.26
N GLY A 185 19.23 25.92 -17.00
CA GLY A 185 18.89 26.08 -18.41
C GLY A 185 17.96 27.27 -18.61
N THR A 186 16.85 27.35 -17.88
CA THR A 186 15.90 28.47 -17.98
C THR A 186 16.51 29.82 -17.61
N LEU A 187 17.47 29.84 -16.69
CA LEU A 187 18.21 31.06 -16.34
C LEU A 187 19.22 31.47 -17.43
N GLN A 188 19.83 30.50 -18.12
CA GLN A 188 20.79 30.75 -19.20
C GLN A 188 20.13 31.05 -20.55
N MET A 189 18.92 30.55 -20.79
CA MET A 189 18.15 30.75 -22.02
C MET A 189 18.08 32.21 -22.51
N PRO A 190 17.77 33.23 -21.69
CA PRO A 190 17.74 34.61 -22.18
C PRO A 190 19.11 35.13 -22.63
N ALA A 191 20.20 34.76 -21.95
CA ALA A 191 21.55 35.15 -22.34
C ALA A 191 21.96 34.51 -23.68
N ILE A 192 21.65 33.23 -23.86
CA ILE A 192 21.89 32.50 -25.12
C ILE A 192 21.05 33.10 -26.25
N SER A 193 19.79 33.43 -25.98
CA SER A 193 18.88 34.04 -26.97
C SER A 193 19.40 35.39 -27.45
N LEU A 194 19.91 36.23 -26.54
CA LEU A 194 20.50 37.53 -26.89
C LEU A 194 21.73 37.37 -27.80
N VAL A 195 22.66 36.48 -27.43
CA VAL A 195 23.83 36.18 -28.27
C VAL A 195 23.41 35.65 -29.64
N GLY A 196 22.39 34.77 -29.68
CA GLY A 196 21.83 34.26 -30.92
C GLY A 196 21.27 35.36 -31.82
N THR A 197 20.54 36.33 -31.26
CA THR A 197 20.00 37.46 -32.03
C THR A 197 21.10 38.38 -32.59
N LEU A 198 22.19 38.59 -31.86
CA LEU A 198 23.31 39.39 -32.32
C LEU A 198 24.13 38.69 -33.41
N GLN A 199 24.27 37.37 -33.33
CA GLN A 199 25.01 36.57 -34.31
C GLN A 199 24.20 36.22 -35.58
N ALA A 200 22.87 36.25 -35.51
CA ALA A 200 21.98 35.93 -36.62
C ALA A 200 22.29 36.70 -37.94
N PRO A 201 22.46 38.04 -37.95
CA PRO A 201 22.76 38.76 -39.19
C PRO A 201 24.10 38.37 -39.81
N ALA A 202 25.15 38.19 -38.99
CA ALA A 202 26.46 37.76 -39.47
C ALA A 202 26.41 36.35 -40.09
N ARG A 203 25.66 35.44 -39.47
CA ARG A 203 25.49 34.06 -39.94
C ARG A 203 24.72 33.99 -41.25
N ASN A 204 23.69 34.81 -41.41
CA ASN A 204 22.89 34.90 -42.64
C ASN A 204 23.73 35.36 -43.83
N LEU A 205 24.61 36.36 -43.65
CA LEU A 205 25.52 36.81 -44.71
C LEU A 205 26.50 35.71 -45.13
N LEU A 206 27.06 34.99 -44.16
CA LEU A 206 27.99 33.88 -44.40
C LEU A 206 27.31 32.73 -45.17
N LEU A 207 26.07 32.39 -44.81
CA LEU A 207 25.26 31.38 -45.52
C LEU A 207 24.96 31.79 -46.96
N VAL A 208 24.65 33.06 -47.23
CA VAL A 208 24.44 33.56 -48.59
C VAL A 208 25.71 33.43 -49.41
N LEU A 209 26.86 33.84 -48.86
CA LEU A 209 28.16 33.72 -49.55
C LEU A 209 28.51 32.26 -49.84
N GLN A 210 28.31 31.34 -48.89
CA GLN A 210 28.50 29.91 -49.12
C GLN A 210 27.57 29.37 -50.21
N ALA A 211 26.32 29.81 -50.25
CA ALA A 211 25.38 29.42 -51.31
C ALA A 211 25.85 29.91 -52.69
N TYR A 212 26.47 31.08 -52.78
CA TYR A 212 27.08 31.57 -54.03
C TYR A 212 28.30 30.75 -54.44
N VAL A 213 29.24 30.48 -53.52
CA VAL A 213 30.42 29.64 -53.80
C VAL A 213 29.99 28.26 -54.30
N LYS A 214 29.02 27.63 -53.63
CA LYS A 214 28.51 26.31 -54.00
C LYS A 214 27.80 26.28 -55.36
N LYS A 215 27.15 27.38 -55.76
CA LYS A 215 26.58 27.52 -57.11
C LYS A 215 27.66 27.57 -58.17
N LEU A 216 28.74 28.31 -57.92
CA LEU A 216 29.88 28.41 -58.83
C LEU A 216 30.60 27.06 -58.96
N GLU A 217 30.75 26.32 -57.87
CA GLU A 217 31.30 24.95 -57.89
C GLU A 217 30.38 23.98 -58.65
N ALA A 218 29.05 24.08 -58.47
CA ALA A 218 28.09 23.26 -59.21
C ALA A 218 28.01 23.61 -60.71
N GLU A 219 28.25 24.88 -61.08
CA GLU A 219 28.43 25.29 -62.48
C GLU A 219 29.77 24.82 -63.07
N GLN A 220 30.80 24.61 -62.23
CA GLN A 220 32.08 24.04 -62.66
C GLN A 220 32.06 22.51 -62.75
N GLU A 221 31.20 21.83 -61.99
CA GLU A 221 30.99 20.37 -62.04
C GLU A 221 29.89 19.93 -63.03
N ALA A 222 29.17 20.86 -63.67
CA ALA A 222 28.32 20.54 -64.82
C ALA A 222 29.24 20.28 -66.03
N PRO A 223 29.42 19.02 -66.45
CA PRO A 223 30.42 18.67 -67.45
C PRO A 223 30.14 19.39 -68.76
N ALA A 224 31.17 20.03 -69.30
CA ALA A 224 31.28 20.33 -70.71
C ALA A 224 30.94 19.05 -71.51
N SER A 225 29.82 19.10 -72.24
CA SER A 225 29.50 18.22 -73.36
C SER A 225 30.48 18.42 -74.50
#